data_AF-A0A318SHQ4-F1
#
_entry.id   AF-A0A318SHQ4-F1
#
_cell.length_a   1.000
_cell.length_b   1.000
_cell.length_c   1.000
_cell.angle_alpha   90.00
_cell.angle_beta   90.00
_cell.angle_gamma   90.00
#
_symmetry.space_group_name_H-M   'P 1'
#
loop_
_entity.id
_entity.type
_entity.pdbx_description
1 polymer ?
#
loop_
_entity_poly.entity_id
_entity_poly.type
_entity_poly.pdbx_seq_one_letter_code
_entity_poly.pdbx_strand_id
1 'polypeptide(L)'
;MPLRDDPTLLTLRAEIERDEKQRRKLPPPPAPKAPQKPVKPQRTADLQGVDTSDFALASAHRRLKDAVFDGDYVIKPHAIGHARAEGFLEHDIVMVLNFGRVRAVYPEDRRMLVSGYFEAHGFKLPLHVVVELHRDGRGFDVVTAFVPKHPHHIVSRQRLALMLRWDSEDVKARVVTPGNKVGYKNKGRWKRGA
;
A
#
# COMPACT_ATOMS: atom_id res chain seq x y z
N MET A 1 39.49 -10.38 -52.92
CA MET A 1 38.86 -10.54 -51.58
C MET A 1 38.51 -9.15 -51.08
N PRO A 2 37.24 -8.83 -50.77
CA PRO A 2 36.92 -7.49 -50.26
C PRO A 2 37.42 -7.38 -48.82
N LEU A 3 38.16 -6.31 -48.52
CA LEU A 3 38.53 -5.96 -47.15
C LEU A 3 37.25 -5.69 -46.37
N ARG A 4 37.13 -6.31 -45.18
CA ARG A 4 36.05 -6.04 -44.24
C ARG A 4 36.13 -4.56 -43.83
N ASP A 5 35.01 -3.86 -43.97
CA ASP A 5 34.83 -2.49 -43.48
C ASP A 5 34.84 -2.52 -41.94
N ASP A 6 36.04 -2.49 -41.35
CA ASP A 6 36.18 -2.40 -39.90
C ASP A 6 35.73 -1.00 -39.45
N PRO A 7 34.78 -0.89 -38.49
CA PRO A 7 34.30 0.40 -38.04
C PRO A 7 35.44 1.22 -37.45
N THR A 8 35.68 2.39 -38.03
CA THR A 8 36.72 3.31 -37.55
C THR A 8 36.47 3.72 -36.09
N LEU A 9 37.53 4.07 -35.35
CA LEU A 9 37.41 4.48 -33.94
C LEU A 9 36.44 5.65 -33.71
N LEU A 10 36.20 6.47 -34.73
CA LEU A 10 35.25 7.57 -34.70
C LEU A 10 33.79 7.08 -34.72
N THR A 11 33.48 6.02 -35.49
CA THR A 11 32.12 5.46 -35.54
C THR A 11 31.76 4.76 -34.23
N LEU A 12 32.71 4.03 -33.65
CA LEU A 12 32.55 3.41 -32.32
C LEU A 12 32.29 4.45 -31.21
N ARG A 13 32.99 5.58 -31.24
CA ARG A 13 32.76 6.67 -30.27
C ARG A 13 31.37 7.30 -30.43
N ALA A 14 30.95 7.54 -31.67
CA ALA A 14 29.63 8.10 -31.94
C ALA A 14 28.49 7.14 -31.52
N GLU A 15 28.70 5.83 -31.65
CA GLU A 15 27.77 4.82 -31.15
C GLU A 15 27.69 4.80 -29.62
N ILE A 16 28.84 4.85 -28.93
CA ILE A 16 28.88 4.92 -27.46
C ILE A 16 28.17 6.17 -26.94
N GLU A 17 28.38 7.34 -27.55
CA GLU A 17 27.69 8.58 -27.16
C GLU A 17 26.17 8.51 -27.37
N ARG A 18 25.72 7.87 -28.46
CA ARG A 18 24.29 7.65 -28.72
C ARG A 18 23.69 6.69 -27.70
N ASP A 19 24.40 5.62 -27.37
CA ASP A 19 23.98 4.65 -26.36
C ASP A 19 23.93 5.27 -24.95
N GLU A 20 24.91 6.10 -24.57
CA GLU A 20 24.87 6.84 -23.31
C GLU A 20 23.68 7.82 -23.26
N LYS A 21 23.41 8.52 -24.37
CA LYS A 21 22.29 9.45 -24.45
C LYS A 21 20.94 8.72 -24.38
N GLN A 22 20.84 7.52 -24.93
CA GLN A 22 19.66 6.66 -24.78
C GLN A 22 19.52 6.12 -23.35
N ARG A 23 20.62 5.70 -22.71
CA ARG A 23 20.64 5.28 -21.30
C ARG A 23 20.22 6.39 -20.33
N ARG A 24 20.56 7.65 -20.61
CA ARG A 24 20.11 8.80 -19.80
C ARG A 24 18.63 9.13 -19.97
N LYS A 25 18.02 8.76 -21.11
CA LYS A 25 16.59 8.97 -21.37
C LYS A 25 15.71 7.86 -20.80
N LEU A 26 16.28 6.69 -20.52
CA LEU A 26 15.56 5.61 -19.87
C LEU A 26 15.26 5.99 -18.41
N PRO A 27 14.03 5.81 -17.93
CA PRO A 27 13.74 5.95 -16.51
C PRO A 27 14.64 4.98 -15.73
N PRO A 28 15.17 5.39 -14.56
CA PRO A 28 16.03 4.52 -13.77
C PRO A 28 15.29 3.21 -13.47
N PRO A 29 15.98 2.06 -13.52
CA PRO A 29 15.37 0.80 -13.14
C PRO A 29 14.76 0.94 -11.73
N PRO A 30 13.58 0.35 -11.48
CA PRO A 30 12.94 0.43 -10.17
C PRO A 30 13.94 -0.03 -9.12
N ALA A 31 14.17 0.81 -8.10
CA ALA A 31 15.08 0.48 -7.03
C ALA A 31 14.74 -0.90 -6.46
N PRO A 32 15.74 -1.77 -6.21
CA PRO A 32 15.48 -3.08 -5.61
C PRO A 32 14.72 -2.86 -4.30
N LYS A 33 13.57 -3.54 -4.17
CA LYS A 33 12.74 -3.46 -2.97
C LYS A 33 13.62 -3.77 -1.76
N ALA A 34 13.65 -2.84 -0.79
CA ALA A 34 14.44 -3.02 0.42
C ALA A 34 14.13 -4.38 1.07
N PRO A 35 15.13 -5.09 1.60
CA PRO A 35 14.91 -6.37 2.26
C PRO A 35 13.91 -6.17 3.41
N GLN A 36 12.86 -6.99 3.41
CA GLN A 36 11.84 -6.93 4.45
C GLN A 36 12.51 -7.24 5.79
N LYS A 37 12.28 -6.37 6.79
CA LYS A 37 12.81 -6.59 8.14
C LYS A 37 12.27 -7.93 8.68
N PRO A 38 13.11 -8.74 9.35
CA PRO A 38 12.67 -10.00 9.92
C PRO A 38 11.49 -9.76 10.87
N VAL A 39 10.44 -10.54 10.66
CA VAL A 39 9.21 -10.48 11.46
C VAL A 39 9.54 -10.97 12.87
N LYS A 40 9.05 -10.25 13.90
CA LYS A 40 9.24 -10.65 15.30
C LYS A 40 8.61 -12.03 15.56
N PRO A 41 9.18 -12.85 16.47
CA PRO A 41 8.71 -14.22 16.73
C PRO A 41 7.25 -14.29 17.22
N GLN A 42 6.80 -13.29 17.97
CA GLN A 42 5.41 -13.17 18.39
C GLN A 42 4.47 -12.99 17.18
N ARG A 43 4.87 -12.14 16.23
CA ARG A 43 4.08 -11.87 15.03
C ARG A 43 4.05 -13.05 14.07
N THR A 44 5.06 -13.93 14.07
CA THR A 44 5.00 -15.19 13.32
C THR A 44 4.00 -16.18 13.89
N ALA A 45 3.82 -16.22 15.22
CA ALA A 45 2.76 -17.03 15.82
C ALA A 45 1.36 -16.47 15.49
N ASP A 46 1.19 -15.15 15.55
CA ASP A 46 -0.08 -14.49 15.19
C ASP A 46 -0.47 -14.63 13.71
N LEU A 47 0.53 -14.80 12.82
CA LEU A 47 0.33 -14.97 11.37
C LEU A 47 0.15 -16.44 10.96
N GLN A 48 0.24 -17.38 11.89
CA GLN A 48 0.06 -18.80 11.57
C GLN A 48 -1.37 -19.01 11.05
N GLY A 49 -1.50 -19.50 9.81
CA GLY A 49 -2.79 -19.68 9.13
C GLY A 49 -3.31 -18.46 8.36
N VAL A 50 -2.55 -17.35 8.34
CA VAL A 50 -2.89 -16.14 7.58
C VAL A 50 -1.96 -16.00 6.38
N ASP A 51 -2.51 -16.02 5.18
CA ASP A 51 -1.76 -15.74 3.96
C ASP A 51 -1.72 -14.24 3.69
N THR A 52 -0.52 -13.67 3.82
CA THR A 52 -0.23 -12.27 3.48
C THR A 52 0.74 -12.16 2.31
N SER A 53 0.92 -13.22 1.51
CA SER A 53 1.78 -13.19 0.33
C SER A 53 1.19 -12.27 -0.76
N ASP A 54 2.06 -11.54 -1.46
CA ASP A 54 1.64 -10.61 -2.52
C ASP A 54 0.78 -11.31 -3.59
N PHE A 55 1.08 -12.57 -3.90
CA PHE A 55 0.35 -13.37 -4.88
C PHE A 55 -1.07 -13.72 -4.40
N ALA A 56 -1.21 -14.23 -3.16
CA ALA A 56 -2.52 -14.57 -2.61
C ALA A 56 -3.42 -13.34 -2.48
N LEU A 57 -2.85 -12.23 -2.00
CA LEU A 57 -3.58 -10.96 -1.89
C LEU A 57 -4.04 -10.43 -3.25
N ALA A 58 -3.18 -10.48 -4.27
CA ALA A 58 -3.53 -10.03 -5.62
C ALA A 58 -4.61 -10.90 -6.27
N SER A 59 -4.50 -12.23 -6.13
CA SER A 59 -5.48 -13.19 -6.65
C SER A 59 -6.85 -13.03 -5.97
N ALA A 60 -6.86 -12.94 -4.63
CA ALA A 60 -8.08 -12.72 -3.86
C ALA A 60 -8.74 -11.38 -4.22
N HIS A 61 -7.96 -10.32 -4.38
CA HIS A 61 -8.47 -9.00 -4.77
C HIS A 61 -9.09 -9.01 -6.17
N ARG A 62 -8.50 -9.74 -7.13
CA ARG A 62 -9.09 -9.89 -8.47
C ARG A 62 -10.45 -10.59 -8.40
N ARG A 63 -10.52 -11.73 -7.70
CA ARG A 63 -11.78 -12.47 -7.52
C ARG A 63 -12.86 -11.64 -6.85
N LEU A 64 -12.48 -10.87 -5.83
CA LEU A 64 -13.39 -9.96 -5.14
C LEU A 64 -13.97 -8.93 -6.11
N LYS A 65 -13.13 -8.31 -6.93
CA LYS A 65 -13.58 -7.31 -7.91
C LYS A 65 -14.53 -7.90 -8.95
N ASP A 66 -14.20 -9.08 -9.47
CA ASP A 66 -15.03 -9.76 -10.46
C ASP A 66 -16.43 -10.03 -9.85
N ALA A 67 -16.51 -10.59 -8.64
CA ALA A 67 -17.79 -10.84 -7.97
C ALA A 67 -18.58 -9.57 -7.60
N VAL A 68 -17.90 -8.51 -7.16
CA VAL A 68 -18.56 -7.23 -6.86
C VAL A 68 -19.13 -6.60 -8.13
N PHE A 69 -18.43 -6.72 -9.25
CA PHE A 69 -18.90 -6.23 -10.55
C PHE A 69 -20.12 -7.00 -11.04
N ASP A 70 -20.11 -8.33 -10.87
CA ASP A 70 -21.22 -9.20 -11.24
C ASP A 70 -22.42 -9.09 -10.26
N GLY A 71 -22.25 -8.42 -9.12
CA GLY A 71 -23.28 -8.28 -8.09
C GLY A 71 -23.43 -9.53 -7.20
N ASP A 72 -22.49 -10.47 -7.27
CA ASP A 72 -22.49 -11.74 -6.56
C ASP A 72 -21.97 -11.57 -5.12
N TYR A 73 -22.65 -10.75 -4.33
CA TYR A 73 -22.37 -10.60 -2.90
C TYR A 73 -23.64 -10.47 -2.06
N VAL A 74 -23.56 -10.93 -0.82
CA VAL A 74 -24.66 -10.85 0.15
C VAL A 74 -24.18 -10.20 1.43
N ILE A 75 -24.87 -9.16 1.87
CA ILE A 75 -24.54 -8.47 3.12
C ILE A 75 -25.33 -9.11 4.26
N LYS A 76 -24.62 -9.74 5.20
CA LYS A 76 -25.28 -10.42 6.32
C LYS A 76 -25.89 -9.42 7.31
N PRO A 77 -26.98 -9.78 8.01
CA PRO A 77 -27.61 -8.92 9.02
C PRO A 77 -26.64 -8.43 10.10
N HIS A 78 -25.61 -9.23 10.42
CA HIS A 78 -24.59 -8.84 11.39
C HIS A 78 -23.76 -7.63 10.91
N ALA A 79 -23.38 -7.59 9.64
CA ALA A 79 -22.69 -6.44 9.04
C ALA A 79 -23.57 -5.18 9.04
N ILE A 80 -24.87 -5.34 8.79
CA ILE A 80 -25.85 -4.24 8.87
C ILE A 80 -25.97 -3.70 10.30
N GLY A 81 -25.89 -4.58 11.31
CA GLY A 81 -25.85 -4.19 12.72
C GLY A 81 -24.67 -3.28 13.03
N HIS A 82 -23.48 -3.62 12.55
CA HIS A 82 -22.29 -2.77 12.71
C HIS A 82 -22.40 -1.45 11.92
N ALA A 83 -22.91 -1.50 10.70
CA ALA A 83 -23.13 -0.31 9.87
C ALA A 83 -23.96 0.75 10.64
N ARG A 84 -25.04 0.31 11.30
CA ARG A 84 -25.88 1.18 12.14
C ARG A 84 -25.18 1.65 13.41
N ALA A 85 -24.41 0.80 14.07
CA ALA A 85 -23.74 1.13 15.33
C ALA A 85 -22.54 2.08 15.13
N GLU A 86 -21.84 1.96 14.00
CA GLU A 86 -20.59 2.66 13.74
C GLU A 86 -20.73 3.80 12.71
N GLY A 87 -21.90 3.92 12.08
CA GLY A 87 -22.28 5.08 11.28
C GLY A 87 -21.81 5.04 9.83
N PHE A 88 -21.63 3.86 9.24
CA PHE A 88 -21.39 3.68 7.82
C PHE A 88 -22.58 3.02 7.12
N LEU A 89 -22.71 3.19 5.82
CA LEU A 89 -23.82 2.67 5.02
C LEU A 89 -23.41 1.42 4.25
N GLU A 90 -24.40 0.69 3.73
CA GLU A 90 -24.19 -0.41 2.79
C GLU A 90 -23.36 0.02 1.57
N HIS A 91 -23.66 1.19 1.02
CA HIS A 91 -22.91 1.78 -0.07
C HIS A 91 -21.41 1.93 0.25
N ASP A 92 -21.07 2.28 1.49
CA ASP A 92 -19.68 2.42 1.93
C ASP A 92 -18.95 1.08 1.98
N ILE A 93 -19.66 0.02 2.40
CA ILE A 93 -19.15 -1.35 2.36
C ILE A 93 -18.82 -1.71 0.91
N VAL A 94 -19.75 -1.51 -0.02
CA VAL A 94 -19.56 -1.84 -1.44
C VAL A 94 -18.42 -1.04 -2.06
N MET A 95 -18.32 0.26 -1.73
CA MET A 95 -17.17 1.09 -2.15
C MET A 95 -15.84 0.51 -1.66
N VAL A 96 -15.77 0.04 -0.41
CA VAL A 96 -14.57 -0.59 0.13
C VAL A 96 -14.28 -1.93 -0.54
N LEU A 97 -15.30 -2.71 -0.90
CA LEU A 97 -15.09 -3.95 -1.66
C LEU A 97 -14.52 -3.66 -3.06
N ASN A 98 -14.96 -2.58 -3.71
CA ASN A 98 -14.50 -2.24 -5.07
C ASN A 98 -13.13 -1.53 -5.10
N PHE A 99 -12.88 -0.58 -4.19
CA PHE A 99 -11.67 0.27 -4.20
C PHE A 99 -10.67 -0.04 -3.09
N GLY A 100 -11.05 -0.88 -2.12
CA GLY A 100 -10.21 -1.27 -1.00
C GLY A 100 -9.05 -2.18 -1.41
N ARG A 101 -8.29 -2.60 -0.42
CA ARG A 101 -7.19 -3.55 -0.58
C ARG A 101 -7.39 -4.74 0.34
N VAL A 102 -7.22 -5.94 -0.20
CA VAL A 102 -7.13 -7.15 0.62
C VAL A 102 -5.84 -7.08 1.43
N ARG A 103 -5.96 -7.24 2.75
CA ARG A 103 -4.84 -7.16 3.70
C ARG A 103 -4.40 -8.52 4.23
N ALA A 104 -5.34 -9.44 4.33
CA ALA A 104 -5.11 -10.77 4.85
C ALA A 104 -6.13 -11.74 4.23
N VAL A 105 -5.67 -12.94 3.92
CA VAL A 105 -6.53 -14.06 3.54
C VAL A 105 -6.39 -15.13 4.61
N TYR A 106 -7.51 -15.69 5.06
CA TYR A 106 -7.64 -16.77 6.03
C TYR A 106 -8.19 -17.98 5.28
N PRO A 107 -7.32 -18.84 4.72
CA PRO A 107 -7.74 -19.91 3.82
C PRO A 107 -8.67 -20.92 4.49
N GLU A 108 -8.41 -21.25 5.76
CA GLU A 108 -9.18 -22.23 6.54
C GLU A 108 -10.65 -21.84 6.69
N ASP A 109 -10.89 -20.57 7.02
CA ASP A 109 -12.24 -20.03 7.19
C ASP A 109 -12.84 -19.56 5.85
N ARG A 110 -12.07 -19.60 4.76
CA ARG A 110 -12.40 -18.98 3.46
C ARG A 110 -12.73 -17.49 3.61
N ARG A 111 -12.12 -16.83 4.60
CA ARG A 111 -12.34 -15.42 4.91
C ARG A 111 -11.21 -14.56 4.40
N MET A 112 -11.49 -13.31 4.12
CA MET A 112 -10.46 -12.31 3.85
C MET A 112 -10.86 -10.96 4.43
N LEU A 113 -9.83 -10.21 4.80
CA LEU A 113 -9.97 -8.87 5.34
C LEU A 113 -9.68 -7.86 4.24
N VAL A 114 -10.68 -7.07 3.89
CA VAL A 114 -10.59 -5.95 2.97
C VAL A 114 -10.52 -4.66 3.77
N SER A 115 -9.56 -3.80 3.44
CA SER A 115 -9.34 -2.52 4.10
C SER A 115 -9.50 -1.40 3.10
N GLY A 116 -10.35 -0.44 3.44
CA GLY A 116 -10.58 0.75 2.64
C GLY A 116 -10.91 1.95 3.51
N TYR A 117 -11.57 2.92 2.89
CA TYR A 117 -12.03 4.12 3.57
C TYR A 117 -13.41 4.48 3.07
N PHE A 118 -14.19 5.08 3.96
CA PHE A 118 -15.44 5.73 3.62
C PHE A 118 -15.38 7.20 4.06
N GLU A 119 -16.30 8.00 3.53
CA GLU A 119 -16.39 9.41 3.86
C GLU A 119 -17.65 9.68 4.67
N ALA A 120 -17.49 10.32 5.82
CA ALA A 120 -18.60 10.76 6.64
C ALA A 120 -18.38 12.24 7.00
N HIS A 121 -19.31 13.10 6.61
CA HIS A 121 -19.27 14.55 6.89
C HIS A 121 -17.93 15.22 6.53
N GLY A 122 -17.34 14.87 5.37
CA GLY A 122 -16.06 15.43 4.91
C GLY A 122 -14.81 14.81 5.55
N PHE A 123 -14.98 13.83 6.44
CA PHE A 123 -13.88 13.09 7.04
C PHE A 123 -13.72 11.71 6.41
N LYS A 124 -12.49 11.37 6.05
CA LYS A 124 -12.13 10.05 5.51
C LYS A 124 -11.76 9.10 6.63
N LEU A 125 -12.63 8.13 6.92
CA LEU A 125 -12.47 7.16 8.00
C LEU A 125 -12.11 5.77 7.45
N PRO A 126 -11.25 5.01 8.13
CA PRO A 126 -10.90 3.66 7.71
C PRO A 126 -12.06 2.69 7.99
N LEU A 127 -12.36 1.85 7.02
CA LEU A 127 -13.37 0.80 7.14
C LEU A 127 -12.75 -0.55 6.77
N HIS A 128 -12.95 -1.52 7.65
CA HIS A 128 -12.54 -2.90 7.46
C HIS A 128 -13.76 -3.76 7.21
N VAL A 129 -13.69 -4.57 6.17
CA VAL A 129 -14.77 -5.46 5.78
C VAL A 129 -14.22 -6.87 5.75
N VAL A 130 -14.88 -7.77 6.48
CA VAL A 130 -14.57 -9.21 6.47
C VAL A 130 -15.56 -9.88 5.54
N VAL A 131 -15.02 -10.51 4.50
CA VAL A 131 -15.82 -11.28 3.53
C VAL A 131 -15.45 -12.75 3.59
N GLU A 132 -16.44 -13.60 3.39
CA GLU A 132 -16.31 -15.06 3.33
C GLU A 132 -16.68 -15.53 1.93
N LEU A 133 -15.80 -16.31 1.31
CA LEU A 133 -16.03 -16.87 -0.01
C LEU A 133 -17.06 -18.02 0.07
N HIS A 134 -18.05 -17.99 -0.81
CA HIS A 134 -19.03 -19.06 -0.94
C HIS A 134 -18.34 -20.40 -1.24
N ARG A 135 -19.01 -21.51 -0.92
CA ARG A 135 -18.48 -22.86 -1.22
C ARG A 135 -18.25 -23.08 -2.71
N ASP A 136 -19.08 -22.46 -3.54
CA ASP A 136 -19.02 -22.57 -5.00
C ASP A 136 -17.95 -21.67 -5.63
N GLY A 137 -17.29 -20.83 -4.82
CA GLY A 137 -16.12 -20.04 -5.22
C GLY A 137 -16.41 -18.83 -6.11
N ARG A 138 -17.68 -18.48 -6.33
CA ARG A 138 -18.09 -17.36 -7.20
C ARG A 138 -18.56 -16.13 -6.43
N GLY A 139 -19.36 -16.30 -5.39
CA GLY A 139 -19.90 -15.20 -4.58
C GLY A 139 -19.21 -15.02 -3.23
N PHE A 140 -19.51 -13.89 -2.58
CA PHE A 140 -19.01 -13.57 -1.24
C PHE A 140 -20.12 -13.15 -0.28
N ASP A 141 -19.99 -13.59 0.97
CA ASP A 141 -20.80 -13.08 2.07
C ASP A 141 -20.02 -12.01 2.84
N VAL A 142 -20.57 -10.81 2.97
CA VAL A 142 -20.05 -9.81 3.91
C VAL A 142 -20.50 -10.22 5.31
N VAL A 143 -19.57 -10.79 6.09
CA VAL A 143 -19.84 -11.32 7.43
C VAL A 143 -19.95 -10.19 8.45
N THR A 144 -19.00 -9.27 8.40
CA THR A 144 -18.98 -8.10 9.28
C THR A 144 -18.19 -6.97 8.63
N ALA A 145 -18.47 -5.74 9.03
CA ALA A 145 -17.70 -4.57 8.69
C ALA A 145 -17.53 -3.73 9.96
N PHE A 146 -16.38 -3.08 10.14
CA PHE A 146 -16.11 -2.28 11.32
C PHE A 146 -15.02 -1.22 11.08
N VAL A 147 -15.08 -0.15 11.86
CA VAL A 147 -14.09 0.92 11.98
C VAL A 147 -13.08 0.49 13.05
N PRO A 148 -11.80 0.33 12.69
CA PRO A 148 -10.78 -0.13 13.63
C PRO A 148 -10.62 0.82 14.82
N LYS A 149 -10.66 0.27 16.04
CA LYS A 149 -10.46 1.03 17.31
C LYS A 149 -9.14 1.82 17.35
N HIS A 150 -8.12 1.32 16.67
CA HIS A 150 -6.80 1.97 16.55
C HIS A 150 -6.44 2.16 15.06
N PRO A 151 -7.00 3.19 14.39
CA PRO A 151 -6.82 3.39 12.95
C PRO A 151 -5.35 3.65 12.56
N HIS A 152 -4.56 4.19 13.50
CA HIS A 152 -3.13 4.45 13.35
C HIS A 152 -2.25 3.19 13.41
N HIS A 153 -2.81 2.01 13.67
CA HIS A 153 -2.08 0.75 13.50
C HIS A 153 -2.06 0.28 12.05
N ILE A 154 -3.02 0.74 11.24
CA ILE A 154 -3.17 0.38 9.82
C ILE A 154 -2.56 1.47 8.92
N VAL A 155 -2.75 2.72 9.34
CA VAL A 155 -2.21 3.91 8.69
C VAL A 155 -0.99 4.36 9.50
N SER A 156 0.14 4.65 8.86
CA SER A 156 1.31 5.17 9.60
C SER A 156 0.90 6.38 10.43
N ARG A 157 1.42 6.52 11.65
CA ARG A 157 1.12 7.64 12.55
C ARG A 157 1.26 9.00 11.85
N GLN A 158 2.25 9.12 10.96
CA GLN A 158 2.47 10.29 10.11
C GLN A 158 1.32 10.54 9.13
N ARG A 159 0.81 9.50 8.45
CA ARG A 159 -0.31 9.63 7.50
C ARG A 159 -1.64 9.87 8.21
N LEU A 160 -1.86 9.31 9.41
CA LEU A 160 -3.02 9.65 10.22
C LEU A 160 -2.98 11.12 10.67
N ALA A 161 -1.82 11.62 11.10
CA ALA A 161 -1.65 13.02 11.47
C ALA A 161 -1.94 13.98 10.30
N LEU A 162 -1.55 13.60 9.07
CA LEU A 162 -1.89 14.36 7.86
C LEU A 162 -3.40 14.37 7.58
N MET A 163 -4.10 13.25 7.79
CA MET A 163 -5.55 13.16 7.56
C MET A 163 -6.39 13.92 8.61
N LEU A 164 -5.88 14.04 9.84
CA LEU A 164 -6.55 14.76 10.94
C LEU A 164 -6.17 16.25 11.01
N ARG A 165 -5.24 16.72 10.18
CA ARG A 165 -4.77 18.10 10.20
C ARG A 165 -5.86 19.02 9.64
N TRP A 166 -6.43 19.87 10.49
CA TRP A 166 -7.53 20.77 10.14
C TRP A 166 -7.11 21.91 9.19
N ASP A 167 -5.82 22.29 9.21
CA ASP A 167 -5.32 23.48 8.53
C ASP A 167 -5.06 23.30 7.02
N SER A 168 -5.25 22.10 6.45
CA SER A 168 -5.04 21.78 5.02
C SER A 168 -3.67 22.21 4.46
N GLU A 169 -2.68 22.46 5.31
CA GLU A 169 -1.37 22.93 4.88
C GLU A 169 -0.46 21.78 4.42
N ASP A 170 0.19 21.96 3.27
CA ASP A 170 1.23 21.06 2.79
C ASP A 170 2.43 21.02 3.74
N VAL A 171 2.80 19.81 4.18
CA VAL A 171 3.98 19.59 5.01
C VAL A 171 5.24 19.77 4.17
N LYS A 172 5.85 20.95 4.25
CA LYS A 172 7.15 21.23 3.64
C LYS A 172 8.27 20.67 4.50
N ALA A 173 8.82 19.53 4.11
CA ALA A 173 10.02 18.99 4.74
C ALA A 173 11.26 19.77 4.26
N ARG A 174 11.83 20.62 5.12
CA ARG A 174 13.14 21.23 4.86
C ARG A 174 14.23 20.27 5.30
N VAL A 175 14.89 19.59 4.36
CA VAL A 175 16.09 18.81 4.65
C VAL A 175 17.20 19.79 4.99
N VAL A 176 17.48 19.95 6.28
CA VAL A 176 18.63 20.72 6.74
C VAL A 176 19.86 19.86 6.50
N THR A 177 20.58 20.12 5.41
CA THR A 177 21.90 19.52 5.19
C THR A 177 22.79 19.97 6.34
N PRO A 178 23.34 19.06 7.17
CA PRO A 178 24.32 19.44 8.16
C PRO A 178 25.49 20.08 7.42
N GLY A 179 25.71 21.37 7.61
CA GLY A 179 26.70 22.13 6.88
C GLY A 179 28.10 21.72 7.29
N ASN A 180 28.61 20.62 6.76
CA ASN A 180 30.04 20.35 6.76
C ASN A 180 30.61 20.93 5.45
N LYS A 181 30.63 22.26 5.35
CA LYS A 181 31.50 22.92 4.36
C LYS A 181 32.94 22.58 4.74
N VAL A 182 33.66 21.96 3.80
CA VAL A 182 35.09 21.64 3.94
C VAL A 182 35.82 22.91 4.33
N GLY A 183 36.32 22.99 5.57
CA GLY A 183 37.04 24.14 6.11
C GLY A 183 36.55 24.70 7.46
N TYR A 184 35.31 24.40 7.88
CA TYR A 184 34.79 24.91 9.17
C TYR A 184 34.87 23.85 10.27
N LYS A 185 35.86 23.97 11.17
CA LYS A 185 35.93 23.20 12.43
C LYS A 185 34.94 23.73 13.45
N ASN A 186 33.65 23.51 13.27
CA ASN A 186 32.70 23.59 14.39
C ASN A 186 31.79 22.37 14.38
N LYS A 187 32.23 21.35 15.12
CA LYS A 187 31.37 20.25 15.54
C LYS A 187 30.26 20.85 16.37
N GLY A 188 29.06 20.96 15.80
CA GLY A 188 27.86 21.44 16.49
C GLY A 188 27.60 20.58 17.73
N ARG A 189 28.08 21.05 18.89
CA ARG A 189 27.64 20.55 20.19
C ARG A 189 26.21 21.04 20.35
N TRP A 190 25.25 20.13 20.20
CA TRP A 190 23.91 20.35 20.71
C TRP A 190 24.02 20.50 22.22
N LYS A 191 23.78 21.70 22.76
CA LYS A 191 23.57 21.86 24.20
C LYS A 191 22.23 21.18 24.50
N ARG A 192 22.28 20.04 25.19
CA ARG A 192 21.10 19.50 25.87
C ARG A 192 20.75 20.49 26.97
N GLY A 193 19.63 21.19 26.82
CA GLY A 193 19.08 22.07 27.86
C GLY A 193 18.70 21.27 29.09
N ALA A 194 19.01 21.84 30.25
CA ALA A 194 18.57 21.42 31.58
C ALA A 194 17.11 21.82 31.81
#